data_AF-A0A1Q3AA37-F1
#
_entry.id   AF-A0A1Q3AA37-F1
#
_cell.length_a   1.000
_cell.length_b   1.000
_cell.length_c   1.000
_cell.angle_alpha   90.00
_cell.angle_beta   90.00
_cell.angle_gamma   90.00
#
_symmetry.space_group_name_H-M   'P 1'
#
loop_
_entity.id
_entity.type
_entity.pdbx_description
1 polymer ?
#
loop_
_entity_poly.entity_id
_entity_poly.type
_entity_poly.pdbx_seq_one_letter_code
_entity_poly.pdbx_strand_id
1 'polypeptide(L)'
;MTETYDHDEAYKRTQSQIYGLQDTILNSTKSSILKKNKGENRGRASAAGATATTVDSKPVLEYAYSKFGEPKTIVGSFKYHAFKEARRETESMPFPFDLYELAAPRPFLPGYGSDMINQLVEVKISYEDLRSSVQVKDSPRTMNNEIWGADIHTDDSDPILVLRHCGLSLDDANGTCRTPANLHNPDNILGTVPPAGTPFDIEVQLLLLPPLQKYTSLRRYGITSRQWGDGASAPHDGLSYGIYSIKILPRDKSTDNVKEKDQKVNIADWS
;
A
#
# COMPACT_ATOMS: atom_id res chain seq x y z
N MET A 1 34.49 -24.05 13.94
CA MET A 1 33.11 -24.40 13.54
C MET A 1 32.30 -23.12 13.61
N THR A 2 32.09 -22.47 12.46
CA THR A 2 31.33 -21.22 12.36
C THR A 2 29.86 -21.58 12.26
N GLU A 3 29.08 -21.21 13.28
CA GLU A 3 27.63 -21.33 13.29
C GLU A 3 27.05 -20.46 12.17
N THR A 4 26.70 -21.08 11.05
CA THR A 4 25.87 -20.45 10.01
C THR A 4 24.46 -20.36 10.57
N TYR A 5 24.12 -19.20 11.11
CA TYR A 5 22.76 -18.88 11.55
C TYR A 5 21.81 -18.99 10.35
N ASP A 6 21.00 -20.05 10.33
CA ASP A 6 20.14 -20.40 9.20
C ASP A 6 18.92 -19.45 9.16
N HIS A 7 19.09 -18.34 8.44
CA HIS A 7 18.04 -17.35 8.21
C HIS A 7 16.76 -17.97 7.62
N ASP A 8 16.86 -19.08 6.87
CA ASP A 8 15.69 -19.76 6.29
C ASP A 8 14.89 -20.52 7.34
N GLU A 9 15.53 -21.10 8.35
CA GLU A 9 14.83 -21.79 9.43
C GLU A 9 14.07 -20.79 10.31
N ALA A 10 14.69 -19.66 10.61
CA ALA A 10 14.05 -18.56 11.33
C ALA A 10 12.85 -17.98 10.56
N TYR A 11 12.99 -17.82 9.23
CA TYR A 11 11.89 -17.41 8.36
C TYR A 11 10.74 -18.43 8.37
N LYS A 12 11.03 -19.73 8.17
CA LYS A 12 10.02 -20.79 8.16
C LYS A 12 9.25 -20.91 9.48
N ARG A 13 9.96 -20.79 10.62
CA ARG A 13 9.35 -20.76 11.96
C ARG A 13 8.48 -19.51 12.15
N THR A 14 8.91 -18.39 11.59
CA THR A 14 8.17 -17.12 11.66
C THR A 14 6.89 -17.20 10.82
N GLN A 15 6.99 -17.76 9.61
CA GLN A 15 5.84 -18.00 8.75
C GLN A 15 4.83 -18.96 9.38
N SER A 16 5.29 -20.10 9.92
CA SER A 16 4.39 -21.05 10.56
C SER A 16 3.63 -20.47 11.77
N GLN A 17 4.24 -19.53 12.49
CA GLN A 17 3.57 -18.80 13.58
C GLN A 17 2.51 -17.82 13.08
N ILE A 18 2.81 -17.00 12.05
CA ILE A 18 1.82 -16.11 11.41
C ILE A 18 0.63 -16.92 10.91
N TYR A 19 0.93 -18.05 10.27
CA TYR A 19 -0.05 -18.97 9.71
C TYR A 19 -0.96 -19.55 10.79
N GLY A 20 -0.37 -20.02 11.91
CA GLY A 20 -1.14 -20.48 13.06
C GLY A 20 -2.05 -19.41 13.67
N LEU A 21 -1.60 -18.14 13.70
CA LEU A 21 -2.40 -17.02 14.17
C LEU A 21 -3.60 -16.74 13.22
N GLN A 22 -3.36 -16.75 11.91
CA GLN A 22 -4.41 -16.55 10.91
C GLN A 22 -5.49 -17.63 10.99
N ASP A 23 -5.09 -18.91 11.10
CA ASP A 23 -6.03 -20.01 11.27
C ASP A 23 -6.83 -19.89 12.57
N THR A 24 -6.20 -19.49 13.67
CA THR A 24 -6.86 -19.31 14.96
C THR A 24 -7.90 -18.18 14.91
N ILE A 25 -7.57 -17.05 14.28
CA ILE A 25 -8.48 -15.92 14.09
C ILE A 25 -9.64 -16.31 13.17
N LEU A 26 -9.38 -17.03 12.07
CA LEU A 26 -10.42 -17.50 11.16
C LEU A 26 -11.36 -18.49 11.84
N ASN A 27 -10.84 -19.44 12.63
CA ASN A 27 -11.64 -20.45 13.31
C ASN A 27 -12.46 -19.88 14.47
N SER A 28 -11.91 -18.92 15.22
CA SER A 28 -12.65 -18.21 16.28
C SER A 28 -13.77 -17.34 15.71
N THR A 29 -13.55 -16.67 14.58
CA THR A 29 -14.56 -15.88 13.86
C THR A 29 -15.67 -16.76 13.28
N LYS A 30 -15.33 -17.90 12.65
CA LYS A 30 -16.34 -18.87 12.18
C LYS A 30 -17.17 -19.43 13.35
N SER A 31 -16.52 -19.73 14.46
CA SER A 31 -17.19 -20.27 15.67
C SER A 31 -18.13 -19.27 16.34
N SER A 32 -17.79 -17.98 16.35
CA SER A 32 -18.67 -16.92 16.90
C SER A 32 -19.90 -16.68 16.02
N ILE A 33 -19.75 -16.71 14.69
CA ILE A 33 -20.86 -16.63 13.73
C ILE A 33 -21.80 -17.83 13.89
N LEU A 34 -21.26 -19.04 14.04
CA LEU A 34 -22.05 -20.26 14.27
C LEU A 34 -22.82 -20.22 15.60
N LYS A 35 -22.24 -19.63 16.67
CA LYS A 35 -22.93 -19.45 17.95
C LYS A 35 -24.06 -18.42 17.87
N LYS A 36 -23.89 -17.35 17.09
CA LYS A 36 -24.93 -16.31 16.90
C LYS A 36 -26.15 -16.86 16.12
N ASN A 37 -25.90 -17.64 15.07
CA ASN A 37 -26.97 -18.27 14.28
C ASN A 37 -27.76 -19.34 15.03
N LYS A 38 -27.22 -19.91 16.12
CA LYS A 38 -27.90 -20.93 16.94
C LYS A 38 -28.82 -20.34 18.02
N GLY A 39 -28.73 -19.02 18.29
CA GLY A 39 -29.55 -18.30 19.26
C GLY A 39 -30.77 -17.56 18.69
N GLU A 40 -30.80 -17.29 17.37
CA GLU A 40 -31.83 -16.47 16.72
C GLU A 40 -32.79 -17.32 15.87
N ASN A 41 -33.49 -18.29 16.48
CA ASN A 41 -34.58 -18.99 15.79
C ASN A 41 -35.92 -18.74 16.50
N ARG A 42 -36.35 -17.48 16.53
CA ARG A 42 -37.75 -17.05 16.73
C ARG A 42 -37.90 -15.56 16.36
N GLY A 43 -38.23 -15.29 15.10
CA GLY A 43 -38.64 -13.96 14.65
C GLY A 43 -38.36 -13.73 13.17
N ARG A 44 -39.43 -13.60 12.37
CA ARG A 44 -39.39 -13.08 11.00
C ARG A 44 -38.65 -11.74 10.98
N ALA A 45 -37.59 -11.62 10.17
CA ALA A 45 -36.94 -10.34 9.91
C ALA A 45 -36.63 -10.18 8.42
N SER A 46 -36.99 -8.99 7.94
CA SER A 46 -36.72 -8.39 6.65
C SER A 46 -35.25 -8.46 6.22
N ALA A 47 -35.03 -8.66 4.93
CA ALA A 47 -33.73 -8.54 4.28
C ALA A 47 -33.20 -7.09 4.33
N ALA A 48 -32.43 -6.77 5.38
CA ALA A 48 -31.60 -5.57 5.44
C ALA A 48 -30.46 -5.81 6.45
N GLY A 49 -29.23 -5.86 5.95
CA GLY A 49 -28.03 -5.97 6.78
C GLY A 49 -26.97 -6.88 6.17
N ALA A 50 -26.36 -6.47 5.06
CA ALA A 50 -25.06 -7.02 4.71
C ALA A 50 -24.10 -6.64 5.84
N THR A 51 -23.67 -7.62 6.63
CA THR A 51 -22.67 -7.45 7.68
C THR A 51 -21.44 -6.80 7.06
N ALA A 52 -21.08 -5.59 7.49
CA ALA A 52 -19.90 -4.91 7.01
C ALA A 52 -18.65 -5.75 7.34
N THR A 53 -18.00 -6.30 6.32
CA THR A 53 -16.75 -7.06 6.50
C THR A 53 -15.71 -6.12 7.11
N THR A 54 -15.30 -6.43 8.34
CA THR A 54 -14.27 -5.66 9.06
C THR A 54 -12.96 -6.43 8.98
N VAL A 55 -11.88 -5.75 8.62
CA VAL A 55 -10.53 -6.31 8.54
C VAL A 55 -9.74 -5.77 9.72
N ASP A 56 -9.03 -6.64 10.43
CA ASP A 56 -8.15 -6.27 11.55
C ASP A 56 -6.74 -6.79 11.28
N SER A 57 -5.84 -5.86 10.95
CA SER A 57 -4.43 -6.14 10.67
C SER A 57 -3.54 -6.04 11.90
N LYS A 58 -4.08 -5.62 13.05
CA LYS A 58 -3.31 -5.40 14.28
C LYS A 58 -2.52 -6.64 14.75
N PRO A 59 -3.08 -7.87 14.74
CA PRO A 59 -2.32 -9.06 15.16
C PRO A 59 -1.08 -9.33 14.30
N VAL A 60 -1.17 -9.04 12.99
CA VAL A 60 -0.05 -9.23 12.06
C VAL A 60 1.05 -8.18 12.33
N LEU A 61 0.65 -6.93 12.57
CA LEU A 61 1.58 -5.84 12.87
C LEU A 61 2.25 -6.02 14.23
N GLU A 62 1.50 -6.42 15.27
CA GLU A 62 2.06 -6.74 16.59
C GLU A 62 3.04 -7.91 16.50
N TYR A 63 2.72 -8.92 15.70
CA TYR A 63 3.64 -10.03 15.45
C TYR A 63 4.93 -9.56 14.76
N ALA A 64 4.82 -8.81 13.66
CA ALA A 64 5.98 -8.26 12.96
C ALA A 64 6.84 -7.39 13.90
N TYR A 65 6.19 -6.52 14.68
CA TYR A 65 6.85 -5.70 15.69
C TYR A 65 7.58 -6.52 16.74
N SER A 66 6.94 -7.57 17.29
CA SER A 66 7.55 -8.43 18.30
C SER A 66 8.81 -9.16 17.80
N LYS A 67 8.89 -9.42 16.48
CA LYS A 67 10.00 -10.15 15.85
C LYS A 67 11.11 -9.24 15.37
N PHE A 68 10.76 -8.12 14.75
CA PHE A 68 11.71 -7.26 14.04
C PHE A 68 11.92 -5.89 14.70
N GLY A 69 11.07 -5.52 15.66
CA GLY A 69 11.07 -4.22 16.34
C GLY A 69 10.53 -3.09 15.47
N GLU A 70 10.86 -1.85 15.84
CA GLU A 70 10.54 -0.67 15.03
C GLU A 70 11.13 -0.78 13.61
N PRO A 71 10.42 -0.32 12.57
CA PRO A 71 10.98 -0.20 11.22
C PRO A 71 12.13 0.82 11.22
N LYS A 72 13.32 0.41 10.76
CA LYS A 72 14.56 1.18 11.01
C LYS A 72 15.14 1.90 9.79
N THR A 73 14.94 1.37 8.58
CA THR A 73 15.74 1.81 7.42
C THR A 73 14.89 1.96 6.17
N ILE A 74 15.06 3.09 5.48
CA ILE A 74 14.55 3.28 4.13
C ILE A 74 15.51 2.60 3.14
N VAL A 75 15.06 1.54 2.48
CA VAL A 75 15.88 0.71 1.56
C VAL A 75 16.16 1.43 0.24
N GLY A 76 15.19 2.24 -0.18
CA GLY A 76 15.25 2.97 -1.43
C GLY A 76 14.12 3.97 -1.55
N SER A 77 14.35 4.95 -2.42
CA SER A 77 13.34 5.91 -2.87
C SER A 77 13.12 5.70 -4.36
N PHE A 78 11.86 5.60 -4.77
CA PHE A 78 11.46 5.37 -6.15
C PHE A 78 10.47 6.42 -6.61
N LYS A 79 10.55 6.82 -7.87
CA LYS A 79 9.49 7.61 -8.52
C LYS A 79 8.47 6.65 -9.11
N TYR A 80 7.19 6.90 -8.81
CA TYR A 80 6.11 6.10 -9.36
C TYR A 80 6.03 6.24 -10.88
N HIS A 81 5.66 5.15 -11.55
CA HIS A 81 5.32 5.15 -12.96
C HIS A 81 4.38 3.97 -13.27
N ALA A 82 3.25 4.24 -13.92
CA ALA A 82 2.19 3.24 -14.12
C ALA A 82 2.60 2.02 -14.96
N PHE A 83 3.63 2.16 -15.81
CA PHE A 83 4.09 1.09 -16.70
C PHE A 83 5.46 0.49 -16.34
N LYS A 84 6.10 0.97 -15.28
CA LYS A 84 7.44 0.50 -14.91
C LYS A 84 7.40 -0.14 -13.53
N GLU A 85 8.27 -1.13 -13.38
CA GLU A 85 8.78 -1.55 -12.09
C GLU A 85 9.56 -0.38 -11.46
N ALA A 86 9.59 -0.30 -10.13
CA ALA A 86 10.31 0.70 -9.38
C ALA A 86 11.80 0.51 -9.58
N ARG A 87 12.36 1.26 -10.54
CA ARG A 87 13.79 1.31 -10.83
C ARG A 87 14.34 2.67 -10.45
N ARG A 88 15.62 2.70 -10.06
CA ARG A 88 16.37 3.96 -9.94
C ARG A 88 16.43 4.61 -11.32
N GLU A 89 16.40 5.94 -11.38
CA GLU A 89 16.00 6.81 -12.52
C GLU A 89 16.63 6.57 -13.91
N THR A 90 17.57 5.65 -14.07
CA THR A 90 18.44 5.54 -15.25
C THR A 90 17.91 4.72 -16.43
N GLU A 91 16.65 4.24 -16.43
CA GLU A 91 16.17 3.34 -17.48
C GLU A 91 15.00 3.89 -18.31
N SER A 92 15.28 4.20 -19.57
CA SER A 92 14.27 4.45 -20.60
C SER A 92 13.53 3.15 -20.94
N MET A 93 12.25 3.24 -21.32
CA MET A 93 11.52 2.06 -21.82
C MET A 93 12.30 1.45 -23.00
N PRO A 94 12.55 0.14 -23.01
CA PRO A 94 13.20 -0.50 -24.15
C PRO A 94 12.34 -0.31 -25.40
N PHE A 95 12.97 0.08 -26.49
CA PHE A 95 12.36 0.05 -27.81
C PHE A 95 12.78 -1.27 -28.49
N PRO A 96 11.87 -2.02 -29.16
CA PRO A 96 10.46 -1.69 -29.42
C PRO A 96 9.55 -1.83 -28.20
N PHE A 97 8.46 -1.05 -28.17
CA PHE A 97 7.46 -1.14 -27.10
C PHE A 97 6.76 -2.49 -27.15
N ASP A 98 6.81 -3.23 -26.05
CA ASP A 98 5.96 -4.42 -25.89
C ASP A 98 4.54 -3.97 -25.53
N LEU A 99 3.60 -4.14 -26.47
CA LEU A 99 2.19 -3.82 -26.26
C LEU A 99 1.56 -4.62 -25.11
N TYR A 100 2.09 -5.82 -24.81
CA TYR A 100 1.63 -6.63 -23.68
C TYR A 100 2.06 -6.01 -22.35
N GLU A 101 3.28 -5.46 -22.24
CA GLU A 101 3.73 -4.76 -21.03
C GLU A 101 2.92 -3.48 -20.76
N LEU A 102 2.31 -2.86 -21.80
CA LEU A 102 1.40 -1.73 -21.60
C LEU A 102 0.05 -2.15 -21.03
N ALA A 103 -0.47 -3.30 -21.45
CA ALA A 103 -1.77 -3.82 -21.00
C ALA A 103 -1.69 -4.50 -19.63
N ALA A 104 -0.58 -5.17 -19.32
CA ALA A 104 -0.31 -5.84 -18.06
C ALA A 104 1.09 -5.46 -17.58
N PRO A 105 1.26 -4.26 -16.99
CA PRO A 105 2.55 -3.81 -16.52
C PRO A 105 3.08 -4.73 -15.43
N ARG A 106 4.41 -4.85 -15.35
CA ARG A 106 5.07 -5.59 -14.26
C ARG A 106 4.67 -4.99 -12.90
N PRO A 107 4.70 -5.76 -11.80
CA PRO A 107 4.54 -5.22 -10.46
C PRO A 107 5.38 -3.96 -10.25
N PHE A 108 4.81 -2.97 -9.56
CA PHE A 108 5.55 -1.74 -9.29
C PHE A 108 6.71 -2.03 -8.34
N LEU A 109 6.48 -2.74 -7.23
CA LEU A 109 7.58 -3.07 -6.34
C LEU A 109 8.48 -4.15 -6.96
N PRO A 110 9.82 -4.06 -6.79
CA PRO A 110 10.72 -5.13 -7.16
C PRO A 110 10.42 -6.37 -6.32
N GLY A 111 10.76 -7.55 -6.84
CA GLY A 111 10.68 -8.80 -6.09
C GLY A 111 11.69 -8.83 -4.94
N TYR A 112 11.29 -8.33 -3.77
CA TYR A 112 12.12 -8.31 -2.57
C TYR A 112 12.18 -9.68 -1.89
N GLY A 113 13.36 -10.02 -1.35
CA GLY A 113 13.55 -11.20 -0.51
C GLY A 113 13.05 -11.01 0.92
N SER A 114 13.01 -12.10 1.68
CA SER A 114 12.60 -12.11 3.09
C SER A 114 13.52 -11.29 4.01
N ASP A 115 14.74 -10.96 3.56
CA ASP A 115 15.70 -10.08 4.23
C ASP A 115 15.24 -8.62 4.30
N MET A 116 14.28 -8.23 3.45
CA MET A 116 13.72 -6.88 3.38
C MET A 116 12.50 -6.67 4.30
N ILE A 117 12.07 -7.70 5.03
CA ILE A 117 10.97 -7.58 6.00
C ILE A 117 11.32 -6.55 7.08
N ASN A 118 10.31 -5.75 7.47
CA ASN A 118 10.42 -4.65 8.44
C ASN A 118 11.29 -3.47 7.97
N GLN A 119 11.49 -3.35 6.66
CA GLN A 119 12.13 -2.18 6.05
C GLN A 119 11.11 -1.28 5.37
N LEU A 120 11.49 -0.01 5.16
CA LEU A 120 10.64 1.00 4.54
C LEU A 120 11.06 1.25 3.09
N VAL A 121 10.10 1.38 2.20
CA VAL A 121 10.32 1.83 0.82
C VAL A 121 9.63 3.17 0.62
N GLU A 122 10.37 4.17 0.16
CA GLU A 122 9.80 5.47 -0.18
C GLU A 122 9.37 5.48 -1.65
N VAL A 123 8.15 5.94 -1.89
CA VAL A 123 7.60 6.11 -3.24
C VAL A 123 7.12 7.54 -3.40
N LYS A 124 7.63 8.21 -4.44
CA LYS A 124 7.27 9.56 -4.82
C LYS A 124 6.29 9.52 -5.96
N ILE A 125 5.09 10.02 -5.74
CA ILE A 125 3.97 9.97 -6.67
C ILE A 125 3.62 11.39 -7.08
N SER A 126 3.56 11.63 -8.39
CA SER A 126 3.22 12.93 -8.92
C SER A 126 1.72 13.20 -8.87
N TYR A 127 1.31 14.47 -8.83
CA TYR A 127 -0.08 14.88 -9.02
C TYR A 127 -0.70 14.28 -10.30
N GLU A 128 0.07 14.25 -11.38
CA GLU A 128 -0.38 13.75 -12.68
C GLU A 128 -0.70 12.25 -12.61
N ASP A 129 0.14 11.46 -11.95
CA ASP A 129 -0.09 10.02 -11.78
C ASP A 129 -1.34 9.74 -10.91
N LEU A 130 -1.51 10.49 -9.82
CA LEU A 130 -2.71 10.40 -8.97
C LEU A 130 -3.97 10.71 -9.78
N ARG A 131 -3.93 11.79 -10.57
CA ARG A 131 -5.04 12.23 -11.42
C ARG A 131 -5.37 11.21 -12.51
N SER A 132 -4.36 10.62 -13.16
CA SER A 132 -4.54 9.55 -14.14
C SER A 132 -5.18 8.31 -13.53
N SER A 133 -4.82 7.97 -12.29
CA SER A 133 -5.43 6.84 -11.58
C SER A 133 -6.94 7.02 -11.36
N VAL A 134 -7.41 8.25 -11.15
CA VAL A 134 -8.84 8.56 -10.91
C VAL A 134 -9.64 8.52 -12.20
N GLN A 135 -9.05 8.95 -13.32
CA GLN A 135 -9.71 8.96 -14.63
C GLN A 135 -9.80 7.58 -15.29
N VAL A 136 -9.22 6.55 -14.69
CA VAL A 136 -9.21 5.12 -15.06
C VAL A 136 -8.59 4.84 -16.43
N LYS A 137 -9.01 5.52 -17.50
CA LYS A 137 -8.56 5.33 -18.89
C LYS A 137 -7.06 5.53 -19.09
N ASP A 138 -6.44 6.32 -18.22
CA ASP A 138 -5.04 6.74 -18.36
C ASP A 138 -4.11 5.93 -17.43
N SER A 139 -4.63 4.93 -16.71
CA SER A 139 -3.86 4.09 -15.79
C SER A 139 -4.16 2.61 -16.04
N PRO A 140 -3.24 1.83 -16.65
CA PRO A 140 -3.44 0.39 -16.87
C PRO A 140 -3.66 -0.36 -15.56
N ARG A 141 -2.92 0.01 -14.51
CA ARG A 141 -3.02 -0.61 -13.18
C ARG A 141 -4.41 -0.42 -12.57
N THR A 142 -5.00 0.77 -12.75
CA THR A 142 -6.39 1.03 -12.36
C THR A 142 -7.37 0.20 -13.19
N MET A 143 -7.19 0.14 -14.50
CA MET A 143 -8.05 -0.65 -15.39
C MET A 143 -8.04 -2.15 -15.04
N ASN A 144 -6.86 -2.67 -14.71
CA ASN A 144 -6.64 -4.07 -14.31
C ASN A 144 -7.07 -4.37 -12.88
N ASN A 145 -7.40 -3.33 -12.10
CA ASN A 145 -7.67 -3.42 -10.66
C ASN A 145 -6.56 -4.17 -9.91
N GLU A 146 -5.32 -3.72 -10.12
CA GLU A 146 -4.09 -4.28 -9.51
C GLU A 146 -4.01 -3.94 -8.02
N ILE A 147 -4.93 -4.45 -7.23
CA ILE A 147 -4.95 -4.30 -5.78
C ILE A 147 -5.49 -5.58 -5.15
N TRP A 148 -4.71 -6.18 -4.26
CA TRP A 148 -5.07 -7.39 -3.53
C TRP A 148 -4.93 -7.16 -2.03
N GLY A 149 -5.90 -7.65 -1.25
CA GLY A 149 -5.94 -7.46 0.20
C GLY A 149 -6.51 -6.12 0.65
N ALA A 150 -6.47 -5.89 1.95
CA ALA A 150 -7.01 -4.71 2.61
C ALA A 150 -6.17 -4.46 3.86
N ASP A 151 -5.76 -3.20 4.07
CA ASP A 151 -4.82 -2.75 5.12
C ASP A 151 -3.39 -3.29 4.96
N ILE A 152 -3.26 -4.58 4.67
CA ILE A 152 -2.03 -5.25 4.20
C ILE A 152 -2.30 -5.81 2.80
N HIS A 153 -1.40 -5.50 1.89
CA HIS A 153 -1.52 -5.76 0.46
C HIS A 153 -0.36 -6.64 -0.04
N THR A 154 -0.55 -7.32 -1.15
CA THR A 154 0.55 -8.02 -1.84
C THR A 154 1.50 -7.00 -2.45
N ASP A 155 2.78 -7.34 -2.64
CA ASP A 155 3.74 -6.51 -3.40
C ASP A 155 3.36 -6.32 -4.88
N ASP A 156 2.51 -7.19 -5.43
CA ASP A 156 1.85 -6.99 -6.74
C ASP A 156 0.90 -5.80 -6.79
N SER A 157 0.43 -5.29 -5.65
CA SER A 157 -0.57 -4.22 -5.60
C SER A 157 0.02 -2.85 -5.97
N ASP A 158 -0.73 -2.08 -6.76
CA ASP A 158 -0.39 -0.71 -7.13
C ASP A 158 -0.45 0.26 -5.93
N PRO A 159 0.64 1.01 -5.63
CA PRO A 159 0.66 1.93 -4.50
C PRO A 159 -0.41 3.02 -4.55
N ILE A 160 -0.79 3.51 -5.74
CA ILE A 160 -1.84 4.55 -5.85
C ILE A 160 -3.21 3.94 -5.52
N LEU A 161 -3.54 2.76 -6.05
CA LEU A 161 -4.77 2.06 -5.70
C LEU A 161 -4.84 1.76 -4.20
N VAL A 162 -3.73 1.32 -3.59
CA VAL A 162 -3.65 1.07 -2.15
C VAL A 162 -3.87 2.36 -1.35
N LEU A 163 -3.23 3.47 -1.71
CA LEU A 163 -3.45 4.78 -1.08
C LEU A 163 -4.92 5.20 -1.13
N ARG A 164 -5.56 5.06 -2.30
CA ARG A 164 -6.98 5.38 -2.48
C ARG A 164 -7.89 4.45 -1.69
N HIS A 165 -7.55 3.16 -1.61
CA HIS A 165 -8.25 2.18 -0.77
C HIS A 165 -8.10 2.47 0.74
N CYS A 166 -7.00 3.12 1.12
CA CYS A 166 -6.76 3.66 2.46
C CYS A 166 -7.38 5.06 2.69
N GLY A 167 -8.12 5.61 1.72
CA GLY A 167 -8.89 6.85 1.89
C GLY A 167 -8.27 8.10 1.30
N LEU A 168 -7.13 8.00 0.61
CA LEU A 168 -6.59 9.15 -0.11
C LEU A 168 -7.53 9.55 -1.26
N SER A 169 -7.93 10.82 -1.28
CA SER A 169 -8.68 11.44 -2.39
C SER A 169 -7.99 12.72 -2.86
N LEU A 170 -8.15 13.07 -4.14
CA LEU A 170 -7.66 14.35 -4.68
C LEU A 170 -8.38 15.54 -4.06
N ASP A 171 -9.60 15.33 -3.57
CA ASP A 171 -10.46 16.33 -2.97
C ASP A 171 -10.80 15.93 -1.52
N ASP A 172 -9.84 15.39 -0.77
CA ASP A 172 -10.06 14.86 0.60
C ASP A 172 -10.38 15.96 1.62
N ALA A 173 -11.59 16.52 1.53
CA ALA A 173 -12.11 17.52 2.47
C ALA A 173 -12.32 16.96 3.89
N ASN A 174 -12.39 15.63 4.03
CA ASN A 174 -12.80 14.95 5.26
C ASN A 174 -11.64 14.27 5.99
N GLY A 175 -10.41 14.27 5.45
CA GLY A 175 -9.24 13.65 6.07
C GLY A 175 -9.45 12.14 6.27
N THR A 176 -10.02 11.45 5.29
CA THR A 176 -10.38 10.02 5.41
C THR A 176 -9.21 9.07 5.21
N CYS A 177 -8.06 9.61 4.81
CA CYS A 177 -6.84 8.87 4.59
C CYS A 177 -6.29 8.26 5.90
N ARG A 178 -5.73 7.05 5.80
CA ARG A 178 -5.20 6.25 6.91
C ARG A 178 -3.85 5.65 6.54
N THR A 179 -3.05 5.30 7.55
CA THR A 179 -1.79 4.56 7.39
C THR A 179 -1.83 3.25 8.20
N PRO A 180 -2.63 2.26 7.78
CA PRO A 180 -2.99 1.13 8.63
C PRO A 180 -1.81 0.21 9.00
N ALA A 181 -0.68 0.26 8.28
CA ALA A 181 0.50 -0.53 8.62
C ALA A 181 1.37 0.11 9.71
N ASN A 182 1.06 1.33 10.14
CA ASN A 182 1.74 1.98 11.25
C ASN A 182 1.05 1.63 12.57
N LEU A 183 1.64 0.68 13.30
CA LEU A 183 1.08 0.14 14.54
C LEU A 183 0.86 1.21 15.63
N HIS A 184 1.74 2.21 15.70
CA HIS A 184 1.72 3.22 16.76
C HIS A 184 0.97 4.49 16.35
N ASN A 185 0.90 4.79 15.06
CA ASN A 185 0.20 5.95 14.52
C ASN A 185 -0.53 5.57 13.21
N PRO A 186 -1.74 5.00 13.28
CA PRO A 186 -2.49 4.55 12.11
C PRO A 186 -3.05 5.70 11.23
N ASP A 187 -2.68 6.93 11.54
CA ASP A 187 -3.07 8.19 10.89
C ASP A 187 -1.83 9.07 10.64
N ASN A 188 -0.68 8.46 10.34
CA ASN A 188 0.61 9.14 10.18
C ASN A 188 0.69 9.91 8.84
N ILE A 189 0.00 11.04 8.80
CA ILE A 189 -0.14 11.89 7.62
C ILE A 189 0.46 13.27 7.91
N LEU A 190 1.42 13.68 7.09
CA LEU A 190 2.05 14.99 7.15
C LEU A 190 1.53 15.90 6.02
N GLY A 191 1.02 17.07 6.39
CA GLY A 191 0.42 18.01 5.45
C GLY A 191 -1.08 17.76 5.24
N THR A 192 -1.69 18.56 4.37
CA THR A 192 -3.11 18.49 4.06
C THR A 192 -3.32 18.51 2.56
N VAL A 193 -4.29 17.74 2.06
CA VAL A 193 -4.69 17.81 0.66
C VAL A 193 -5.12 19.26 0.37
N PRO A 194 -4.50 19.94 -0.60
CA PRO A 194 -4.87 21.31 -0.93
C PRO A 194 -6.26 21.37 -1.56
N PRO A 195 -6.85 22.57 -1.72
CA PRO A 195 -8.16 22.72 -2.33
C PRO A 195 -8.25 22.07 -3.71
N ALA A 196 -9.43 21.54 -4.03
CA ALA A 196 -9.74 20.83 -5.27
C ALA A 196 -9.12 21.52 -6.51
N GLY A 197 -8.43 20.72 -7.32
CA GLY A 197 -7.74 21.20 -8.53
C GLY A 197 -6.37 21.85 -8.31
N THR A 198 -5.91 21.99 -7.06
CA THR A 198 -4.54 22.43 -6.76
C THR A 198 -3.57 21.25 -6.87
N PRO A 199 -2.53 21.32 -7.73
CA PRO A 199 -1.56 20.22 -7.85
C PRO A 199 -0.75 19.98 -6.57
N PHE A 200 -0.56 18.72 -6.22
CA PHE A 200 0.30 18.28 -5.11
C PHE A 200 0.90 16.92 -5.40
N ASP A 201 2.11 16.71 -4.88
CA ASP A 201 2.80 15.42 -4.92
C ASP A 201 2.66 14.70 -3.59
N ILE A 202 2.96 13.40 -3.60
CA ILE A 202 2.92 12.56 -2.41
C ILE A 202 4.25 11.82 -2.26
N GLU A 203 4.81 11.88 -1.07
CA GLU A 203 5.84 10.95 -0.62
C GLU A 203 5.18 9.95 0.34
N VAL A 204 5.12 8.68 -0.05
CA VAL A 204 4.56 7.61 0.77
C VAL A 204 5.67 6.66 1.21
N GLN A 205 5.61 6.21 2.46
CA GLN A 205 6.46 5.13 2.95
C GLN A 205 5.64 3.85 3.08
N LEU A 206 6.15 2.79 2.47
CA LEU A 206 5.57 1.45 2.50
C LEU A 206 6.37 0.60 3.48
N LEU A 207 5.69 -0.04 4.43
CA LEU A 207 6.32 -1.03 5.31
C LEU A 207 6.25 -2.40 4.66
N LEU A 208 7.40 -3.00 4.40
CA LEU A 208 7.49 -4.37 3.90
C LEU A 208 7.22 -5.36 5.04
N LEU A 209 6.31 -6.29 4.79
CA LEU A 209 5.78 -7.26 5.74
C LEU A 209 5.95 -8.68 5.20
N PRO A 210 5.99 -9.70 6.08
CA PRO A 210 5.95 -11.08 5.64
C PRO A 210 4.66 -11.37 4.84
N PRO A 211 4.69 -12.29 3.85
CA PRO A 211 3.48 -12.68 3.12
C PRO A 211 2.38 -13.20 4.04
N LEU A 212 1.13 -12.87 3.69
CA LEU A 212 -0.05 -13.50 4.30
C LEU A 212 -0.46 -14.75 3.52
N GLN A 213 -1.04 -15.73 4.20
CA GLN A 213 -1.64 -16.88 3.49
C GLN A 213 -2.84 -16.44 2.65
N LYS A 214 -3.62 -15.52 3.21
CA LYS A 214 -4.87 -15.07 2.62
C LYS A 214 -4.98 -13.55 2.71
N TYR A 215 -5.34 -12.96 1.58
CA TYR A 215 -5.67 -11.55 1.44
C TYR A 215 -7.17 -11.42 1.25
N THR A 216 -7.82 -10.63 2.10
CA THR A 216 -9.29 -10.46 2.07
C THR A 216 -9.68 -9.35 1.10
N SER A 217 -10.67 -9.62 0.26
CA SER A 217 -11.31 -8.60 -0.59
C SER A 217 -12.19 -7.68 0.26
N LEU A 218 -12.07 -6.37 0.04
CA LEU A 218 -12.91 -5.37 0.68
C LEU A 218 -13.16 -4.18 -0.23
N ARG A 219 -14.39 -3.64 -0.20
CA ARG A 219 -14.74 -2.40 -0.91
C ARG A 219 -14.63 -1.19 0.01
N ARG A 220 -13.75 -0.25 -0.31
CA ARG A 220 -13.58 1.05 0.38
C ARG A 220 -13.38 2.16 -0.64
N TYR A 221 -13.93 3.34 -0.36
CA TYR A 221 -13.74 4.56 -1.19
C TYR A 221 -13.95 4.35 -2.70
N GLY A 222 -14.93 3.51 -3.06
CA GLY A 222 -15.25 3.20 -4.46
C GLY A 222 -14.38 2.12 -5.13
N ILE A 223 -13.34 1.61 -4.46
CA ILE A 223 -12.42 0.58 -4.97
C ILE A 223 -12.71 -0.75 -4.26
N THR A 224 -12.83 -1.84 -5.02
CA THR A 224 -12.95 -3.21 -4.47
C THR A 224 -11.63 -3.92 -4.66
N SER A 225 -10.94 -4.24 -3.56
CA SER A 225 -9.70 -5.02 -3.62
C SER A 225 -9.98 -6.48 -3.95
N ARG A 226 -9.02 -7.16 -4.56
CA ARG A 226 -9.09 -8.57 -4.90
C ARG A 226 -8.68 -9.44 -3.72
N GLN A 227 -9.26 -10.64 -3.65
CA GLN A 227 -8.79 -11.66 -2.71
C GLN A 227 -7.62 -12.45 -3.32
N TRP A 228 -6.82 -13.07 -2.46
CA TRP A 228 -5.77 -14.02 -2.86
C TRP A 228 -5.62 -15.10 -1.77
N GLY A 229 -5.33 -16.34 -2.17
CA GLY A 229 -4.92 -17.41 -1.24
C GLY A 229 -6.05 -18.20 -0.59
N ASP A 230 -7.26 -18.20 -1.15
CA ASP A 230 -8.39 -18.97 -0.63
C ASP A 230 -8.53 -20.36 -1.26
N GLY A 231 -7.56 -21.25 -1.05
CA GLY A 231 -7.66 -22.69 -1.37
C GLY A 231 -7.71 -23.06 -2.87
N ALA A 232 -8.17 -22.17 -3.74
CA ALA A 232 -8.14 -22.29 -5.20
C ALA A 232 -6.90 -21.61 -5.81
N SER A 233 -6.25 -20.71 -5.07
CA SER A 233 -5.02 -20.03 -5.48
C SER A 233 -3.85 -20.46 -4.61
N ALA A 234 -2.68 -20.62 -5.22
CA ALA A 234 -1.44 -20.83 -4.48
C ALA A 234 -1.20 -19.65 -3.50
N PRO A 235 -0.55 -19.90 -2.35
CA PRO A 235 -0.06 -18.82 -1.51
C PRO A 235 0.79 -17.84 -2.33
N HIS A 236 0.68 -16.56 -1.99
CA HIS A 236 1.52 -15.52 -2.56
C HIS A 236 2.99 -15.78 -2.21
N ASP A 237 3.88 -15.69 -3.20
CA ASP A 237 5.31 -16.00 -3.09
C ASP A 237 6.20 -14.77 -2.86
N GLY A 238 5.68 -13.56 -3.14
CA GLY A 238 6.31 -12.28 -2.80
C GLY A 238 6.03 -11.81 -1.37
N LEU A 239 6.46 -10.59 -1.03
CA LEU A 239 6.19 -9.97 0.27
C LEU A 239 4.79 -9.36 0.35
N SER A 240 4.39 -8.96 1.55
CA SER A 240 3.29 -8.04 1.74
C SER A 240 3.82 -6.63 1.96
N TYR A 241 2.97 -5.62 1.80
CA TYR A 241 3.24 -4.28 2.31
C TYR A 241 1.98 -3.59 2.81
N GLY A 242 2.15 -2.49 3.53
CA GLY A 242 1.07 -1.56 3.79
C GLY A 242 1.58 -0.13 3.98
N ILE A 243 0.66 0.82 4.04
CA ILE A 243 1.01 2.24 4.13
C ILE A 243 1.45 2.59 5.56
N TYR A 244 2.70 3.06 5.71
CA TYR A 244 3.32 3.41 6.99
C TYR A 244 3.28 4.91 7.30
N SER A 245 3.49 5.76 6.29
CA SER A 245 3.34 7.20 6.41
C SER A 245 2.99 7.83 5.07
N ILE A 246 2.30 8.95 5.10
CA ILE A 246 1.98 9.75 3.91
C ILE A 246 2.42 11.18 4.16
N LYS A 247 3.10 11.79 3.19
CA LYS A 247 3.47 13.19 3.21
C LYS A 247 2.96 13.87 1.95
N ILE A 248 2.11 14.86 2.13
CA ILE A 248 1.48 15.64 1.08
C ILE A 248 2.34 16.88 0.82
N LEU A 249 2.71 17.08 -0.45
CA LEU A 249 3.59 18.16 -0.90
C LEU A 249 2.83 19.06 -1.87
N PRO A 250 2.17 20.13 -1.40
CA PRO A 250 1.57 21.12 -2.29
C PRO A 250 2.63 21.67 -3.24
N ARG A 251 2.34 21.71 -4.55
CA ARG A 251 3.23 22.37 -5.50
C ARG A 251 3.00 23.87 -5.40
N ASP A 252 4.03 24.59 -4.98
CA ASP A 252 3.97 26.05 -4.96
C ASP A 252 4.12 26.58 -6.39
N LYS A 253 3.14 27.37 -6.85
CA LYS A 253 3.16 28.05 -8.14
C LYS A 253 3.76 29.46 -8.06
N SER A 254 4.20 29.90 -6.87
CA SER A 254 4.69 31.26 -6.63
C SER A 254 5.90 31.62 -7.50
N THR A 255 6.70 30.64 -7.91
CA THR A 255 7.91 30.86 -8.71
C THR A 255 7.75 30.61 -10.21
N ASP A 256 6.62 30.07 -10.67
CA ASP A 256 6.43 29.63 -12.07
C ASP A 256 6.49 30.77 -13.11
N ASN A 257 6.39 32.03 -12.66
CA ASN A 257 6.46 33.22 -13.52
C ASN A 257 7.65 34.15 -13.20
N VAL A 258 8.58 33.74 -12.35
CA VAL A 258 9.78 34.54 -12.07
C VAL A 258 10.75 34.34 -13.24
N LYS A 259 10.96 35.41 -14.04
CA LYS A 259 11.94 35.38 -15.13
C LYS A 259 13.32 35.11 -14.53
N GLU A 260 14.16 34.30 -15.18
CA GLU A 260 15.53 33.99 -14.69
C GLU A 260 16.36 35.23 -14.32
N LYS A 261 16.10 36.38 -14.96
CA LYS A 261 16.73 37.66 -14.64
C LYS A 261 16.41 38.18 -13.24
N ASP A 262 15.26 37.82 -12.69
CA ASP A 262 14.77 38.24 -11.38
C ASP A 262 15.17 37.22 -10.27
N GLN A 263 15.76 36.07 -10.66
CA GLN A 263 16.33 35.07 -9.75
C GLN A 263 17.80 35.34 -9.37
N LYS A 264 18.49 36.19 -10.13
CA LYS A 264 19.87 36.60 -9.81
C LYS A 264 19.84 37.72 -8.78
N VAL A 265 20.06 37.37 -7.51
CA VAL A 265 20.43 38.35 -6.49
C VAL A 265 21.78 38.94 -6.90
N ASN A 266 21.80 40.22 -7.28
CA ASN A 266 23.03 40.94 -7.55
C ASN A 266 23.70 41.27 -6.23
N ILE A 267 24.52 40.34 -5.73
CA ILE A 267 25.28 40.48 -4.47
C ILE A 267 26.30 41.64 -4.56
N ALA A 268 26.55 42.17 -5.78
CA ALA A 268 27.47 43.27 -6.02
C ALA A 268 26.93 44.66 -5.63
N ASP A 269 25.64 44.81 -5.33
CA ASP A 269 25.04 46.10 -4.92
C ASP A 269 24.99 46.29 -3.40
N TRP A 270 25.63 45.39 -2.63
CA TRP A 270 25.63 45.36 -1.14
C TRP A 270 26.99 45.73 -0.52
N SER A 271 27.85 46.43 -1.26
CA SER A 271 29.15 46.93 -0.77
C SER A 271 29.37 48.38 -1.12
#